data_AF-A0AA38U849-F1
#
_entry.id   AF-A0AA38U849-F1
#
_cell.length_a   1.000
_cell.length_b   1.000
_cell.length_c   1.000
_cell.angle_alpha   90.00
_cell.angle_beta   90.00
_cell.angle_gamma   90.00
#
_symmetry.space_group_name_H-M   'P 1'
#
loop_
_entity.id
_entity.type
_entity.pdbx_description
1 polymer ?
#
loop_
_entity_poly.entity_id
_entity_poly.type
_entity_poly.pdbx_seq_one_letter_code
_entity_poly.pdbx_strand_id
1 'polypeptide(L)'
;MSSPSRPTHRLLYRGSLSLPDSDLTLDGLTFSARINAGHTLFENPLALALESMRGRPTLRFMGVVNLKEMHMDDSGDITLDIHPDAVLSQIYFENMFCLPSTSTDIIGIKIALDDSGPDTTQLIVYLKSISNQDDQTGPQCVLSVARITPMPVAKPRAPRPDDPTPRKAPLIPFGKAVDLRRVASFNASNDLVRKRQKLPNGSLVANLGSDVRLGQKPATDGSFKTPALPMKSGRAKEGDKGKGKGIAADDVFGSESMVAGSSGDGRRKVENKGKRKRDNEDGTIAEETTQETENKTRIKRCVIHQLTKHHIPKTHPEFKDIYQHASHGVAFALRGEIKDRPIEEQIMEQLVLTHVRMYTGHTLRNTHSASILGT
;
A
#
# COMPACT_ATOMS: atom_id res chain seq x y z
N MET A 1 4.55 -22.10 -19.18
CA MET A 1 4.66 -20.63 -19.35
C MET A 1 3.82 -19.97 -18.26
N SER A 2 4.26 -18.87 -17.67
CA SER A 2 3.43 -18.09 -16.74
C SER A 2 2.54 -17.14 -17.52
N SER A 3 1.22 -17.30 -17.41
CA SER A 3 0.27 -16.27 -17.85
C SER A 3 0.61 -14.94 -17.15
N PRO A 4 0.76 -13.81 -17.85
CA PRO A 4 0.95 -12.53 -17.20
C PRO A 4 -0.27 -12.24 -16.33
N SER A 5 -0.06 -12.05 -15.02
CA SER A 5 -1.11 -11.61 -14.11
C SER A 5 -1.59 -10.23 -14.55
N ARG A 6 -2.85 -10.13 -14.98
CA ARG A 6 -3.42 -8.85 -15.43
C ARG A 6 -3.23 -7.80 -14.32
N PRO A 7 -2.63 -6.62 -14.62
CA PRO A 7 -2.36 -5.62 -13.59
C PRO A 7 -3.68 -5.13 -13.00
N THR A 8 -3.85 -5.31 -11.69
CA THR A 8 -5.07 -4.90 -10.99
C THR A 8 -4.97 -3.42 -10.64
N HIS A 9 -5.77 -2.59 -11.30
CA HIS A 9 -5.91 -1.19 -10.93
C HIS A 9 -6.73 -1.06 -9.63
N ARG A 10 -6.24 -0.28 -8.65
CA ARG A 10 -6.99 0.11 -7.45
C ARG A 10 -7.31 1.60 -7.51
N LEU A 11 -8.58 1.94 -7.32
CA LEU A 11 -9.02 3.31 -7.06
C LEU A 11 -8.43 3.81 -5.74
N LEU A 12 -7.64 4.89 -5.77
CA LEU A 12 -7.13 5.55 -4.58
C LEU A 12 -8.09 6.67 -4.14
N TYR A 13 -8.32 7.65 -5.01
CA TYR A 13 -9.12 8.85 -4.75
C TYR A 13 -10.10 9.10 -5.89
N ARG A 14 -11.29 9.65 -5.57
CA ARG A 14 -12.25 10.20 -6.53
C ARG A 14 -12.85 11.48 -5.95
N GLY A 15 -12.85 12.57 -6.72
CA GLY A 15 -13.32 13.87 -6.27
C GLY A 15 -13.15 14.95 -7.33
N SER A 16 -12.92 16.19 -6.88
CA SER A 16 -12.66 17.35 -7.73
C SER A 16 -11.41 18.13 -7.31
N LEU A 17 -11.00 19.10 -8.12
CA LEU A 17 -9.88 20.01 -7.86
C LEU A 17 -10.40 21.45 -7.82
N SER A 18 -10.27 22.13 -6.68
CA SER A 18 -10.62 23.54 -6.53
C SER A 18 -9.49 24.43 -7.06
N LEU A 19 -9.82 25.35 -7.96
CA LEU A 19 -8.91 26.40 -8.43
C LEU A 19 -8.85 27.55 -7.39
N PRO A 20 -7.72 28.27 -7.25
CA PRO A 20 -7.56 29.29 -6.21
C PRO A 20 -8.26 30.61 -6.52
N ASP A 21 -8.38 30.94 -7.82
CA ASP A 21 -8.86 32.25 -8.30
C ASP A 21 -10.35 32.23 -8.70
N SER A 22 -11.05 31.12 -8.47
CA SER A 22 -12.46 30.93 -8.84
C SER A 22 -13.12 29.84 -7.99
N ASP A 23 -14.39 30.03 -7.62
CA ASP A 23 -15.22 29.00 -6.97
C ASP A 23 -15.54 27.77 -7.86
N LEU A 24 -14.93 27.69 -9.04
CA LEU A 24 -15.02 26.55 -9.95
C LEU A 24 -14.21 25.37 -9.41
N THR A 25 -14.85 24.19 -9.35
CA THR A 25 -14.16 22.93 -9.09
C THR A 25 -14.18 22.06 -10.35
N LEU A 26 -13.04 21.47 -10.68
CA LEU A 26 -12.86 20.56 -11.81
C LEU A 26 -13.15 19.14 -11.31
N ASP A 27 -14.30 18.58 -11.67
CA ASP A 27 -14.83 17.33 -11.13
C ASP A 27 -14.47 16.09 -11.97
N GLY A 28 -15.02 14.94 -11.60
CA GLY A 28 -14.78 13.66 -12.29
C GLY A 28 -13.35 13.10 -12.19
N LEU A 29 -12.50 13.66 -11.32
CA LEU A 29 -11.10 13.27 -11.20
C LEU A 29 -10.96 11.96 -10.41
N THR A 30 -10.26 10.99 -11.00
CA THR A 30 -10.18 9.61 -10.50
C THR A 30 -8.73 9.15 -10.53
N PHE A 31 -8.13 8.92 -9.36
CA PHE A 31 -6.72 8.51 -9.24
C PHE A 31 -6.67 7.00 -9.05
N SER A 32 -6.04 6.28 -9.99
CA SER A 32 -5.92 4.83 -9.97
C SER A 32 -4.44 4.41 -9.91
N ALA A 33 -4.12 3.35 -9.17
CA ALA A 33 -2.75 2.81 -9.06
C ALA A 33 -2.68 1.38 -9.60
N ARG A 34 -1.62 1.06 -10.35
CA ARG A 34 -1.36 -0.30 -10.85
C ARG A 34 -0.72 -1.15 -9.75
N ILE A 35 -1.50 -2.06 -9.16
CA ILE A 35 -0.97 -3.06 -8.24
C ILE A 35 -0.41 -4.21 -9.06
N ASN A 36 0.92 -4.23 -9.17
CA ASN A 36 1.69 -5.38 -9.64
C ASN A 36 1.99 -6.31 -8.46
N ALA A 37 2.06 -7.63 -8.68
CA ALA A 37 2.09 -8.65 -7.63
C ALA A 37 3.34 -8.63 -6.70
N GLY A 38 4.29 -7.72 -6.91
CA GLY A 38 5.48 -7.51 -6.07
C GLY A 38 5.50 -6.20 -5.28
N HIS A 39 4.50 -5.32 -5.41
CA HIS A 39 4.44 -4.03 -4.71
C HIS A 39 3.17 -3.91 -3.89
N THR A 40 3.32 -3.80 -2.55
CA THR A 40 2.20 -3.49 -1.67
C THR A 40 1.97 -1.99 -1.62
N LEU A 41 0.71 -1.56 -1.48
CA LEU A 41 0.34 -0.15 -1.36
C LEU A 41 1.01 0.54 -0.16
N PHE A 42 1.37 -0.23 0.87
CA PHE A 42 2.05 0.25 2.06
C PHE A 42 3.48 0.73 1.77
N GLU A 43 4.10 0.30 0.67
CA GLU A 43 5.40 0.80 0.20
C GLU A 43 5.29 2.15 -0.52
N ASN A 44 4.10 2.51 -1.03
CA ASN A 44 3.89 3.75 -1.78
C ASN A 44 3.22 4.83 -0.89
N PRO A 45 3.98 5.80 -0.34
CA PRO A 45 3.43 6.85 0.50
C PRO A 45 2.51 7.82 -0.25
N LEU A 46 2.63 7.97 -1.57
CA LEU A 46 1.68 8.77 -2.37
C LEU A 46 0.34 8.06 -2.50
N ALA A 47 0.34 6.74 -2.70
CA ALA A 47 -0.89 5.94 -2.72
C ALA A 47 -1.61 5.96 -1.36
N LEU A 48 -0.86 5.84 -0.26
CA LEU A 48 -1.40 5.99 1.09
C LEU A 48 -1.97 7.40 1.33
N ALA A 49 -1.29 8.45 0.88
CA ALA A 49 -1.78 9.82 1.02
C ALA A 49 -3.09 10.04 0.23
N LEU A 50 -3.16 9.59 -1.03
CA LEU A 50 -4.39 9.64 -1.83
C LEU A 50 -5.53 8.78 -1.26
N GLU A 51 -5.24 7.60 -0.68
CA GLU A 51 -6.25 6.77 -0.02
C GLU A 51 -6.74 7.39 1.31
N SER A 52 -5.88 8.11 2.04
CA SER A 52 -6.27 8.86 3.24
C SER A 52 -7.13 10.10 2.94
N MET A 53 -7.11 10.60 1.70
CA MET A 53 -7.94 11.72 1.25
C MET A 53 -9.39 11.36 0.91
N ARG A 54 -9.74 10.07 0.92
CA ARG A 54 -11.14 9.65 0.71
C ARG A 54 -12.07 10.29 1.74
N GLY A 55 -13.18 10.84 1.26
CA GLY A 55 -14.14 11.59 2.09
C GLY A 55 -13.93 13.10 2.07
N ARG A 56 -12.77 13.61 1.63
CA ARG A 56 -12.60 15.03 1.25
C ARG A 56 -12.99 15.20 -0.23
N PRO A 57 -14.02 15.98 -0.57
CA PRO A 57 -14.56 16.04 -1.94
C PRO A 57 -13.65 16.78 -2.92
N THR A 58 -12.82 17.70 -2.42
CA THR A 58 -11.96 18.61 -3.18
C THR A 58 -10.49 18.46 -2.79
N LEU A 59 -9.61 18.40 -3.78
CA LEU A 59 -8.17 18.68 -3.66
C LEU A 59 -7.90 20.15 -4.00
N ARG A 60 -6.76 20.70 -3.56
CA ARG A 60 -6.43 22.13 -3.73
C ARG A 60 -5.33 22.34 -4.77
N PHE A 61 -5.63 23.07 -5.85
CA PHE A 61 -4.63 23.50 -6.83
C PHE A 61 -3.66 24.50 -6.20
N MET A 62 -2.36 24.37 -6.51
CA MET A 62 -1.32 25.30 -6.04
C MET A 62 -0.70 26.15 -7.17
N GLY A 63 -0.66 25.63 -8.39
CA GLY A 63 0.00 26.28 -9.51
C GLY A 63 0.43 25.32 -10.62
N VAL A 64 0.93 25.89 -11.70
CA VAL A 64 1.63 25.18 -12.78
C VAL A 64 3.13 25.26 -12.50
N VAL A 65 3.87 24.16 -12.69
CA VAL A 65 5.30 24.05 -12.39
C VAL A 65 6.09 23.45 -13.55
N ASN A 66 7.37 23.81 -13.66
CA ASN A 66 8.31 23.23 -14.60
C ASN A 66 8.89 21.92 -14.03
N LEU A 67 8.66 20.80 -14.74
CA LEU A 67 9.14 19.47 -14.34
C LEU A 67 10.68 19.41 -14.24
N LYS A 68 11.40 20.23 -15.01
CA LYS A 68 12.88 20.28 -14.98
C LYS A 68 13.45 20.91 -13.71
N GLU A 69 12.63 21.59 -12.92
CA GLU A 69 13.03 22.31 -11.70
C GLU A 69 12.68 21.53 -10.41
N MET A 70 12.02 20.37 -10.52
CA MET A 70 11.47 19.64 -9.37
C MET A 70 11.94 18.17 -9.32
N HIS A 71 12.31 17.69 -8.13
CA HIS A 71 12.62 16.28 -7.91
C HIS A 71 11.34 15.48 -7.65
N MET A 72 10.96 14.66 -8.63
CA MET A 72 9.70 13.92 -8.64
C MET A 72 9.92 12.43 -8.37
N ASP A 73 9.01 11.88 -7.59
CA ASP A 73 8.97 10.49 -7.16
C ASP A 73 7.76 9.79 -7.79
N ASP A 74 8.01 9.15 -8.94
CA ASP A 74 7.06 8.36 -9.76
C ASP A 74 6.99 6.89 -9.27
N SER A 75 7.31 6.65 -7.99
CA SER A 75 7.32 5.31 -7.41
C SER A 75 5.90 4.78 -7.22
N GLY A 76 5.42 4.00 -8.19
CA GLY A 76 4.24 3.15 -8.03
C GLY A 76 3.06 3.44 -8.97
N ASP A 77 3.34 3.91 -10.19
CA ASP A 77 2.41 3.88 -11.34
C ASP A 77 0.98 4.34 -11.02
N ILE A 78 0.87 5.58 -10.54
CA ILE A 78 -0.42 6.23 -10.28
C ILE A 78 -0.82 7.06 -11.51
N THR A 79 -1.98 6.71 -12.09
CA THR A 79 -2.59 7.38 -13.23
C THR A 79 -3.78 8.23 -12.79
N LEU A 80 -4.00 9.36 -13.49
CA LEU A 80 -5.19 10.19 -13.34
C LEU A 80 -6.14 9.94 -14.53
N ASP A 81 -7.30 9.39 -14.21
CA ASP A 81 -8.41 9.17 -15.13
C ASP A 81 -9.43 10.32 -14.96
N ILE A 82 -9.88 10.95 -16.05
CA ILE A 82 -10.91 12.00 -16.04
C ILE A 82 -12.22 11.41 -16.57
N HIS A 83 -13.33 11.65 -15.88
CA HIS A 83 -14.65 11.12 -16.29
C HIS A 83 -15.10 11.67 -17.66
N PRO A 84 -15.71 10.86 -18.56
CA PRO A 84 -16.16 11.31 -19.87
C PRO A 84 -17.23 12.43 -19.82
N ASP A 85 -18.01 12.52 -18.74
CA ASP A 85 -19.00 13.59 -18.56
C ASP A 85 -18.42 14.88 -17.94
N ALA A 86 -17.19 14.85 -17.42
CA ALA A 86 -16.54 15.97 -16.74
C ALA A 86 -15.88 16.94 -17.76
N VAL A 87 -16.71 17.53 -18.63
CA VAL A 87 -16.29 18.34 -19.78
C VAL A 87 -15.38 19.51 -19.38
N LEU A 88 -15.64 20.17 -18.25
CA LEU A 88 -14.80 21.28 -17.77
C LEU A 88 -13.40 20.81 -17.38
N SER A 89 -13.29 19.64 -16.75
CA SER A 89 -12.01 19.02 -16.41
C SER A 89 -11.24 18.61 -17.66
N GLN A 90 -11.90 17.98 -18.64
CA GLN A 90 -11.28 17.63 -19.93
C GLN A 90 -10.72 18.88 -20.61
N ILE A 91 -11.54 19.89 -20.85
CA ILE A 91 -11.13 21.15 -21.49
C ILE A 91 -10.00 21.83 -20.72
N TYR A 92 -9.99 21.79 -19.38
CA TYR A 92 -8.89 22.35 -18.58
C TYR A 92 -7.58 21.58 -18.78
N PHE A 93 -7.59 20.25 -18.67
CA PHE A 93 -6.39 19.42 -18.78
C PHE A 93 -5.87 19.33 -20.23
N GLU A 94 -6.75 19.30 -21.22
CA GLU A 94 -6.41 19.41 -22.65
C GLU A 94 -5.76 20.76 -22.97
N ASN A 95 -6.32 21.88 -22.51
CA ASN A 95 -5.69 23.19 -22.71
C ASN A 95 -4.35 23.35 -21.97
N MET A 96 -4.09 22.58 -20.90
CA MET A 96 -2.79 22.60 -20.24
C MET A 96 -1.73 21.76 -20.95
N PHE A 97 -2.10 20.55 -21.41
CA PHE A 97 -1.16 19.54 -21.88
C PHE A 97 -1.13 19.30 -23.40
N CYS A 98 -2.16 19.73 -24.15
CA CYS A 98 -2.28 19.44 -25.58
C CYS A 98 -2.07 20.68 -26.49
N LEU A 99 -1.81 21.86 -25.95
CA LEU A 99 -1.51 23.04 -26.75
C LEU A 99 -0.08 22.98 -27.34
N PRO A 100 0.11 23.23 -28.65
CA PRO A 100 1.41 23.03 -29.32
C PRO A 100 2.51 24.01 -28.89
N SER A 101 2.16 25.05 -28.13
CA SER A 101 3.11 26.02 -27.56
C SER A 101 3.80 25.50 -26.30
N THR A 102 3.25 24.49 -25.64
CA THR A 102 3.82 23.86 -24.44
C THR A 102 4.38 22.50 -24.82
N SER A 103 5.69 22.31 -24.67
CA SER A 103 6.28 20.98 -24.78
C SER A 103 5.78 20.13 -23.61
N THR A 104 5.01 19.08 -23.95
CA THR A 104 4.28 18.17 -23.06
C THR A 104 5.08 17.74 -21.82
N ASP A 105 6.37 17.45 -22.03
CA ASP A 105 7.27 16.83 -21.05
C ASP A 105 7.96 17.88 -20.14
N ILE A 106 7.51 19.13 -20.14
CA ILE A 106 8.07 20.23 -19.34
C ILE A 106 7.09 20.74 -18.28
N ILE A 107 5.78 20.51 -18.40
CA ILE A 107 4.77 21.12 -17.54
C ILE A 107 4.08 20.10 -16.63
N GLY A 108 3.90 20.48 -15.37
CA GLY A 108 3.06 19.75 -14.41
C GLY A 108 2.09 20.67 -13.66
N ILE A 109 0.94 20.12 -13.27
CA ILE A 109 -0.03 20.78 -12.39
C ILE A 109 0.24 20.33 -10.95
N LYS A 110 0.54 21.29 -10.06
CA LYS A 110 0.86 21.06 -8.65
C LYS A 110 -0.40 21.13 -7.79
N ILE A 111 -0.62 20.11 -6.97
CA ILE A 111 -1.80 19.95 -6.11
C ILE A 111 -1.35 19.66 -4.67
N ALA A 112 -1.96 20.34 -3.70
CA ALA A 112 -1.79 20.05 -2.28
C ALA A 112 -2.80 18.97 -1.85
N LEU A 113 -2.31 17.95 -1.12
CA LEU A 113 -3.19 16.93 -0.52
C LEU A 113 -3.74 17.34 0.85
N ASP A 114 -3.14 18.30 1.56
CA ASP A 114 -3.66 18.72 2.86
C ASP A 114 -3.65 20.24 3.00
N ASP A 115 -4.47 20.76 3.92
CA ASP A 115 -4.67 22.19 4.14
C ASP A 115 -3.75 22.75 5.26
N SER A 116 -3.00 21.89 5.95
CA SER A 116 -2.11 22.24 7.08
C SER A 116 -0.79 22.94 6.66
N GLY A 117 -0.88 23.96 5.80
CA GLY A 117 0.23 24.90 5.56
C GLY A 117 1.34 24.40 4.62
N PRO A 118 2.60 24.84 4.82
CA PRO A 118 3.68 24.70 3.82
C PRO A 118 4.29 23.29 3.75
N ASP A 119 4.27 22.53 4.86
CA ASP A 119 4.87 21.18 4.97
C ASP A 119 3.93 20.07 4.46
N THR A 120 2.86 20.45 3.76
CA THR A 120 1.84 19.55 3.22
C THR A 120 2.39 18.65 2.12
N THR A 121 1.89 17.41 2.02
CA THR A 121 2.29 16.50 0.93
C THR A 121 1.73 17.04 -0.38
N GLN A 122 2.64 17.33 -1.32
CA GLN A 122 2.33 17.93 -2.61
C GLN A 122 2.59 16.91 -3.73
N LEU A 123 1.67 16.81 -4.68
CA LEU A 123 1.81 15.97 -5.86
C LEU A 123 1.84 16.83 -7.13
N ILE A 124 2.31 16.23 -8.22
CA ILE A 124 2.26 16.79 -9.57
C ILE A 124 1.53 15.80 -10.48
N VAL A 125 0.55 16.31 -11.21
CA VAL A 125 -0.05 15.67 -12.39
C VAL A 125 0.73 16.13 -13.62
N TYR A 126 1.15 15.22 -14.48
CA TYR A 126 1.92 15.52 -15.69
C TYR A 126 1.62 14.52 -16.80
N LEU A 127 1.95 14.86 -18.05
CA LEU A 127 1.79 13.97 -19.18
C LEU A 127 2.97 12.98 -19.26
N LYS A 128 2.67 11.68 -19.38
CA LYS A 128 3.65 10.60 -19.53
C LYS A 128 3.37 9.91 -20.87
N SER A 129 4.29 10.08 -21.82
CA SER A 129 4.19 9.44 -23.14
C SER A 129 4.47 7.94 -23.02
N ILE A 130 3.53 7.11 -23.48
CA ILE A 130 3.66 5.66 -23.50
C ILE A 130 4.14 5.23 -24.89
N SER A 131 5.44 4.98 -24.98
CA SER A 131 6.09 4.39 -26.16
C SER A 131 5.77 2.89 -26.28
N ASN A 132 4.51 2.52 -26.58
CA ASN A 132 4.19 1.16 -27.01
C ASN A 132 4.94 0.85 -28.31
N GLN A 133 5.77 -0.19 -28.31
CA GLN A 133 6.73 -0.43 -29.40
C GLN A 133 6.12 -1.18 -30.61
N ASP A 134 4.92 -1.76 -30.45
CA ASP A 134 4.29 -2.67 -31.41
C ASP A 134 3.02 -2.13 -32.11
N ASP A 135 2.41 -1.04 -31.61
CA ASP A 135 1.12 -0.53 -32.12
C ASP A 135 1.30 0.62 -33.14
N GLN A 136 0.57 0.56 -34.26
CA GLN A 136 0.59 1.61 -35.31
C GLN A 136 -0.31 2.80 -35.01
N THR A 137 -1.12 2.76 -33.94
CA THR A 137 -1.78 3.96 -33.41
C THR A 137 -0.73 4.89 -32.80
N GLY A 138 -0.83 6.19 -33.09
CA GLY A 138 0.15 7.20 -32.69
C GLY A 138 0.40 7.33 -31.17
N PRO A 139 1.42 8.10 -30.76
CA PRO A 139 1.94 8.12 -29.40
C PRO A 139 0.84 8.35 -28.34
N GLN A 140 0.61 7.34 -27.52
CA GLN A 140 -0.44 7.38 -26.50
C GLN A 140 0.08 8.08 -25.24
N CYS A 141 -0.48 9.24 -24.92
CA CYS A 141 -0.17 9.96 -23.70
C CYS A 141 -1.16 9.59 -22.58
N VAL A 142 -0.66 9.46 -21.35
CA VAL A 142 -1.46 9.21 -20.14
C VAL A 142 -1.07 10.21 -19.06
N LEU A 143 -2.04 10.66 -18.26
CA LEU A 143 -1.79 11.52 -17.11
C LEU A 143 -1.22 10.68 -15.96
N SER A 144 0.04 10.95 -15.59
CA SER A 144 0.74 10.29 -14.48
C SER A 144 0.81 11.21 -13.27
N VAL A 145 0.92 10.64 -12.09
CA VAL A 145 0.88 11.36 -10.82
C VAL A 145 2.06 10.96 -9.94
N ALA A 146 2.97 11.91 -9.72
CA ALA A 146 4.18 11.71 -8.92
C ALA A 146 4.20 12.63 -7.70
N ARG A 147 4.94 12.24 -6.67
CA ARG A 147 5.09 13.02 -5.44
C ARG A 147 6.23 14.02 -5.59
N ILE A 148 6.04 15.26 -5.11
CA ILE A 148 7.16 16.18 -4.94
C ILE A 148 8.01 15.68 -3.78
N THR A 149 9.27 15.38 -4.06
CA THR A 149 10.27 15.19 -3.01
C THR A 149 11.07 16.49 -2.84
N PRO A 150 11.41 16.88 -1.59
CA PRO A 150 12.43 17.90 -1.41
C PRO A 150 13.72 17.39 -2.05
N MET A 151 14.39 18.23 -2.83
CA MET A 151 15.68 17.90 -3.44
C MET A 151 16.59 17.29 -2.35
N PRO A 152 17.26 16.14 -2.60
CA PRO A 152 18.09 15.49 -1.59
C PRO A 152 19.27 16.40 -1.24
N VAL A 153 19.06 17.27 -0.24
CA VAL A 153 20.08 18.16 0.32
C VAL A 153 21.25 17.26 0.69
N ALA A 154 22.35 17.41 -0.05
CA ALA A 154 23.49 16.50 0.01
C ALA A 154 23.97 16.46 1.46
N LYS A 155 23.61 15.37 2.18
CA LYS A 155 23.70 15.31 3.64
C LYS A 155 25.12 15.73 4.03
N PRO A 156 25.31 16.86 4.75
CA PRO A 156 26.64 17.36 5.05
C PRO A 156 27.38 16.22 5.73
N ARG A 157 28.51 15.80 5.12
CA ARG A 157 29.20 14.58 5.52
C ARG A 157 29.41 14.63 7.02
N ALA A 158 28.88 13.65 7.74
CA ALA A 158 29.09 13.55 9.18
C ALA A 158 30.60 13.65 9.43
N PRO A 159 31.07 14.60 10.26
CA PRO A 159 32.49 14.86 10.42
C PRO A 159 33.16 13.56 10.84
N ARG A 160 34.12 13.10 10.04
CA ARG A 160 34.85 11.87 10.36
C ARG A 160 35.66 12.09 11.65
N PRO A 161 35.91 11.05 12.46
CA PRO A 161 36.77 11.17 13.63
C PRO A 161 38.16 11.77 13.30
N ASP A 162 38.65 11.49 12.09
CA ASP A 162 39.93 11.96 11.54
C ASP A 162 39.82 13.29 10.76
N ASP A 163 38.62 13.86 10.59
CA ASP A 163 38.42 15.15 9.93
C ASP A 163 38.91 16.24 10.90
N PRO A 164 39.96 17.02 10.59
CA PRO A 164 40.56 17.94 11.55
C PRO A 164 39.54 19.01 11.94
N THR A 165 39.00 18.92 13.16
CA THR A 165 37.90 19.76 13.66
C THR A 165 38.14 21.21 13.24
N PRO A 166 37.19 21.84 12.50
CA PRO A 166 37.44 23.11 11.83
C PRO A 166 37.89 24.13 12.88
N ARG A 167 39.16 24.54 12.79
CA ARG A 167 39.80 25.38 13.81
C ARG A 167 38.95 26.62 13.99
N LYS A 168 38.30 26.72 15.14
CA LYS A 168 37.46 27.87 15.50
C LYS A 168 38.27 29.13 15.23
N ALA A 169 37.79 29.99 14.33
CA ALA A 169 38.37 31.30 14.13
C ALA A 169 38.48 31.96 15.51
N PRO A 170 39.63 32.56 15.87
CA PRO A 170 39.87 33.02 17.22
C PRO A 170 38.74 33.97 17.66
N LEU A 171 38.12 33.66 18.80
CA LEU A 171 37.08 34.49 19.39
C LEU A 171 37.73 35.81 19.84
N ILE A 172 37.73 36.81 18.96
CA ILE A 172 38.16 38.17 19.29
C ILE A 172 37.19 38.71 20.34
N PRO A 173 37.65 38.97 21.59
CA PRO A 173 36.77 39.52 22.62
C PRO A 173 36.42 40.98 22.28
N PHE A 174 35.25 41.42 22.73
CA PHE A 174 34.68 42.73 22.40
C PHE A 174 35.65 43.90 22.68
N GLY A 175 36.11 44.55 21.62
CA GLY A 175 36.87 45.79 21.63
C GLY A 175 36.29 46.78 20.63
N LYS A 176 36.30 48.08 20.96
CA LYS A 176 35.70 49.13 20.12
C LYS A 176 36.58 49.41 18.89
N ALA A 177 35.94 49.88 17.82
CA ALA A 177 36.57 50.04 16.50
C ALA A 177 37.83 50.92 16.49
N VAL A 178 38.82 50.50 15.70
CA VAL A 178 39.87 51.37 15.16
C VAL A 178 39.90 51.17 13.64
N ASP A 179 39.59 52.24 12.91
CA ASP A 179 39.52 52.27 11.45
C ASP A 179 40.94 52.36 10.85
N LEU A 180 41.57 51.22 10.57
CA LEU A 180 42.92 51.16 10.01
C LEU A 180 42.94 51.19 8.48
N ARG A 181 42.59 52.35 7.95
CA ARG A 181 43.01 52.77 6.60
C ARG A 181 44.53 52.67 6.44
N ARG A 182 45.01 51.82 5.52
CA ARG A 182 46.06 52.19 4.55
C ARG A 182 45.70 51.60 3.17
N VAL A 183 45.36 52.44 2.19
CA VAL A 183 46.21 52.87 1.04
C VAL A 183 47.07 51.74 0.44
N ALA A 184 47.06 51.47 -0.88
CA ALA A 184 46.57 52.26 -2.03
C ALA A 184 45.98 51.33 -3.15
N SER A 185 45.53 51.73 -4.35
CA SER A 185 45.73 53.00 -5.09
C SER A 185 44.74 53.23 -6.26
N PHE A 186 44.44 54.51 -6.53
CA PHE A 186 44.02 55.17 -7.80
C PHE A 186 42.67 54.93 -8.54
N ASN A 187 42.12 56.07 -8.99
CA ASN A 187 41.15 56.38 -10.06
C ASN A 187 39.68 55.90 -9.88
N ALA A 188 38.61 56.74 -9.89
CA ALA A 188 38.18 57.88 -10.75
C ALA A 188 37.57 57.43 -12.10
N SER A 189 36.35 57.78 -12.52
CA SER A 189 35.20 58.54 -11.94
C SER A 189 33.88 57.95 -12.53
N ASN A 190 32.61 58.41 -12.41
CA ASN A 190 31.86 59.64 -12.04
C ASN A 190 30.77 59.30 -10.98
N ASP A 191 30.03 60.18 -10.29
CA ASP A 191 29.36 61.48 -10.53
C ASP A 191 27.98 61.46 -11.23
N LEU A 192 26.88 61.49 -10.43
CA LEU A 192 25.83 62.55 -10.50
C LEU A 192 24.69 62.41 -9.46
N VAL A 193 24.80 63.20 -8.39
CA VAL A 193 23.74 64.00 -7.71
C VAL A 193 22.25 63.55 -7.72
N ARG A 194 21.69 63.29 -6.51
CA ARG A 194 20.44 63.89 -5.95
C ARG A 194 20.17 63.39 -4.50
N LYS A 195 19.50 64.10 -3.58
CA LYS A 195 19.65 65.48 -3.03
C LYS A 195 18.79 65.62 -1.74
N ARG A 196 19.43 65.74 -0.56
CA ARG A 196 18.96 66.31 0.75
C ARG A 196 17.48 66.23 1.19
N GLN A 197 17.24 65.71 2.40
CA GLN A 197 16.70 66.39 3.62
C GLN A 197 16.73 65.37 4.78
N LYS A 198 17.40 65.54 5.95
CA LYS A 198 17.23 66.48 7.09
C LYS A 198 15.77 66.62 7.53
N LEU A 199 15.31 66.47 8.78
CA LEU A 199 15.77 66.31 10.19
C LEU A 199 14.45 66.48 11.05
N PRO A 200 14.37 66.43 12.41
CA PRO A 200 15.11 65.71 13.46
C PRO A 200 14.21 65.14 14.63
N ASN A 201 14.86 64.71 15.73
CA ASN A 201 14.42 64.71 17.16
C ASN A 201 13.56 63.57 17.77
N GLY A 202 13.84 63.28 19.07
CA GLY A 202 13.12 62.36 19.97
C GLY A 202 13.48 60.88 19.77
N SER A 203 14.27 60.17 20.59
CA SER A 203 14.58 60.24 22.03
C SER A 203 13.38 60.05 22.96
N LEU A 204 13.16 58.80 23.42
CA LEU A 204 13.31 58.45 24.84
C LEU A 204 13.29 56.92 25.10
N VAL A 205 13.78 56.57 26.28
CA VAL A 205 14.05 55.21 26.82
C VAL A 205 12.79 54.35 26.98
N ALA A 206 12.89 53.05 26.65
CA ALA A 206 12.01 52.01 27.19
C ALA A 206 12.74 50.66 27.29
N ASN A 207 13.19 50.30 28.50
CA ASN A 207 13.77 48.99 28.82
C ASN A 207 12.97 48.39 29.99
N LEU A 208 11.97 47.57 29.67
CA LEU A 208 11.23 46.69 30.59
C LEU A 208 10.94 45.40 29.80
N GLY A 209 11.11 44.18 30.32
CA GLY A 209 11.12 43.79 31.73
C GLY A 209 9.78 43.09 32.00
N SER A 210 9.62 41.79 31.72
CA SER A 210 10.15 40.65 32.50
C SER A 210 9.49 40.43 33.86
N ASP A 211 8.16 40.20 33.89
CA ASP A 211 7.58 39.34 34.93
C ASP A 211 6.26 38.69 34.52
N VAL A 212 6.18 37.36 34.61
CA VAL A 212 4.93 36.56 34.66
C VAL A 212 5.19 35.29 35.48
N ARG A 213 5.09 35.42 36.80
CA ARG A 213 4.90 34.29 37.72
C ARG A 213 3.91 34.70 38.81
N LEU A 214 2.80 33.96 38.96
CA LEU A 214 2.54 33.16 40.18
C LEU A 214 1.18 32.43 40.16
N GLY A 215 1.28 31.12 40.36
CA GLY A 215 0.36 30.21 41.07
C GLY A 215 -1.13 30.51 41.24
N GLN A 216 -1.95 29.57 40.76
CA GLN A 216 -3.15 29.14 41.50
C GLN A 216 -3.32 27.61 41.50
N LYS A 217 -3.30 27.04 42.70
CA LYS A 217 -3.91 25.76 43.15
C LYS A 217 -4.68 26.13 44.43
N PRO A 218 -5.84 25.53 44.76
CA PRO A 218 -6.12 24.09 44.80
C PRO A 218 -7.21 23.68 43.77
N ALA A 219 -7.79 22.47 43.72
CA ALA A 219 -7.87 21.38 44.70
C ALA A 219 -7.76 19.95 44.09
N THR A 220 -8.16 18.95 44.88
CA THR A 220 -7.99 17.50 44.71
C THR A 220 -9.03 16.84 43.78
N ASP A 221 -8.84 15.53 43.52
CA ASP A 221 -9.82 14.54 43.04
C ASP A 221 -10.32 14.61 41.59
N GLY A 222 -9.41 14.86 40.65
CA GLY A 222 -9.58 14.54 39.23
C GLY A 222 -9.34 13.06 38.89
N SER A 223 -10.25 12.15 39.26
CA SER A 223 -10.16 10.74 38.85
C SER A 223 -10.57 10.53 37.38
N PHE A 224 -9.72 9.84 36.61
CA PHE A 224 -9.93 9.60 35.17
C PHE A 224 -11.02 8.54 34.95
N LYS A 225 -12.27 8.97 34.75
CA LYS A 225 -13.42 8.08 34.56
C LYS A 225 -13.46 7.52 33.13
N THR A 226 -12.92 6.31 32.96
CA THR A 226 -13.17 5.48 31.78
C THR A 226 -14.68 5.24 31.62
N PRO A 227 -15.27 5.45 30.42
CA PRO A 227 -16.67 5.11 30.18
C PRO A 227 -16.93 3.62 30.39
N ALA A 228 -17.93 3.28 31.20
CA ALA A 228 -18.27 1.89 31.49
C ALA A 228 -18.96 1.24 30.28
N LEU A 229 -18.42 0.11 29.80
CA LEU A 229 -19.06 -0.71 28.77
C LEU A 229 -20.31 -1.42 29.33
N PRO A 230 -21.38 -1.59 28.53
CA PRO A 230 -22.63 -2.16 29.00
C PRO A 230 -22.49 -3.64 29.37
N MET A 231 -22.60 -3.94 30.67
CA MET A 231 -22.60 -5.31 31.17
C MET A 231 -23.89 -6.02 30.77
N LYS A 232 -23.79 -7.09 29.97
CA LYS A 232 -24.93 -7.95 29.62
C LYS A 232 -25.39 -8.74 30.86
N SER A 233 -26.53 -8.36 31.44
CA SER A 233 -27.22 -9.15 32.45
C SER A 233 -27.91 -10.36 31.81
N GLY A 234 -27.54 -11.57 32.24
CA GLY A 234 -27.93 -12.82 31.59
C GLY A 234 -28.15 -13.97 32.57
N ARG A 235 -29.19 -13.85 33.39
CA ARG A 235 -29.79 -14.87 34.30
C ARG A 235 -28.94 -16.13 34.59
N ALA A 236 -28.35 -16.17 35.78
CA ALA A 236 -28.09 -17.46 36.43
C ALA A 236 -29.42 -18.18 36.72
N LYS A 237 -29.42 -19.51 36.65
CA LYS A 237 -30.45 -20.37 37.23
C LYS A 237 -29.80 -21.48 38.05
N GLU A 238 -29.77 -21.24 39.35
CA GLU A 238 -29.81 -22.27 40.39
C GLU A 238 -31.04 -23.18 40.14
N GLY A 239 -30.98 -24.51 40.28
CA GLY A 239 -29.82 -25.40 40.44
C GLY A 239 -30.30 -26.81 40.81
N ASP A 240 -29.55 -27.88 40.50
CA ASP A 240 -29.82 -29.23 41.03
C ASP A 240 -28.53 -30.10 41.16
N LYS A 241 -28.60 -31.19 41.92
CA LYS A 241 -27.46 -31.91 42.52
C LYS A 241 -27.27 -33.31 41.95
N GLY A 242 -26.36 -33.46 40.97
CA GLY A 242 -25.90 -34.77 40.47
C GLY A 242 -24.46 -35.10 40.92
N LYS A 243 -24.25 -36.21 41.65
CA LYS A 243 -22.91 -36.71 42.03
C LYS A 243 -22.46 -37.84 41.09
N GLY A 244 -21.22 -37.76 40.57
CA GLY A 244 -20.54 -38.83 39.84
C GLY A 244 -19.54 -38.26 38.82
N LYS A 245 -18.30 -37.95 39.19
CA LYS A 245 -17.18 -38.88 39.47
C LYS A 245 -16.75 -39.70 38.24
N GLY A 246 -16.04 -39.05 37.33
CA GLY A 246 -15.24 -39.68 36.27
C GLY A 246 -14.14 -38.71 35.83
N ILE A 247 -12.90 -39.19 35.75
CA ILE A 247 -11.76 -38.41 35.22
C ILE A 247 -11.40 -39.01 33.86
N ALA A 248 -11.59 -38.23 32.80
CA ALA A 248 -11.03 -38.45 31.48
C ALA A 248 -10.79 -37.07 30.87
N ALA A 249 -9.74 -36.91 30.06
CA ALA A 249 -9.48 -35.67 29.35
C ALA A 249 -10.32 -35.61 28.06
N ASP A 250 -10.77 -34.42 27.67
CA ASP A 250 -11.35 -34.18 26.34
C ASP A 250 -10.26 -34.35 25.27
N ASP A 251 -10.31 -35.45 24.53
CA ASP A 251 -9.56 -35.60 23.29
C ASP A 251 -10.35 -34.92 22.16
N VAL A 252 -9.97 -33.68 21.85
CA VAL A 252 -10.67 -32.79 20.90
C VAL A 252 -10.39 -33.17 19.44
N PHE A 253 -9.55 -34.18 19.17
CA PHE A 253 -9.24 -34.63 17.80
C PHE A 253 -9.93 -35.95 17.45
N GLY A 254 -11.00 -35.85 16.65
CA GLY A 254 -11.76 -36.99 16.13
C GLY A 254 -10.87 -37.97 15.38
N SER A 255 -10.64 -39.13 15.99
CA SER A 255 -9.74 -40.18 15.49
C SER A 255 -10.45 -41.10 14.48
N GLU A 256 -10.46 -40.69 13.20
CA GLU A 256 -10.89 -41.58 12.11
C GLU A 256 -9.97 -42.80 11.99
N SER A 257 -10.46 -43.93 12.49
CA SER A 257 -9.79 -45.23 12.40
C SER A 257 -9.69 -45.69 10.95
N MET A 258 -8.47 -45.74 10.41
CA MET A 258 -8.18 -46.48 9.18
C MET A 258 -7.56 -47.84 9.50
N VAL A 259 -8.30 -48.89 9.17
CA VAL A 259 -7.88 -50.29 9.30
C VAL A 259 -6.79 -50.60 8.27
N ALA A 260 -5.67 -51.14 8.73
CA ALA A 260 -4.67 -51.75 7.86
C ALA A 260 -5.15 -53.12 7.37
N GLY A 261 -5.16 -53.34 6.06
CA GLY A 261 -5.55 -54.62 5.45
C GLY A 261 -4.95 -54.74 4.04
N SER A 262 -4.28 -55.86 3.77
CA SER A 262 -3.56 -56.09 2.50
C SER A 262 -4.34 -57.02 1.57
N SER A 263 -4.11 -56.86 0.26
CA SER A 263 -4.13 -57.87 -0.82
C SER A 263 -5.06 -59.08 -0.68
N GLY A 264 -6.07 -59.16 -1.56
CA GLY A 264 -6.84 -60.39 -1.80
C GLY A 264 -7.70 -60.31 -3.07
N ASP A 265 -7.48 -61.23 -4.01
CA ASP A 265 -8.36 -61.43 -5.17
C ASP A 265 -9.62 -62.22 -4.75
N GLY A 266 -10.73 -62.04 -5.47
CA GLY A 266 -11.97 -62.77 -5.20
C GLY A 266 -13.25 -62.14 -5.76
N ARG A 267 -13.66 -62.57 -6.95
CA ARG A 267 -15.03 -62.36 -7.44
C ARG A 267 -16.07 -62.93 -6.46
N ARG A 268 -17.10 -62.16 -6.11
CA ARG A 268 -18.51 -62.64 -6.08
C ARG A 268 -19.53 -61.51 -6.07
N LYS A 269 -20.64 -61.73 -6.78
CA LYS A 269 -21.79 -60.83 -6.92
C LYS A 269 -22.91 -61.32 -5.99
N VAL A 270 -23.28 -60.53 -4.99
CA VAL A 270 -24.44 -60.79 -4.13
C VAL A 270 -25.15 -59.48 -3.84
N GLU A 271 -26.43 -59.38 -4.23
CA GLU A 271 -27.32 -58.31 -3.78
C GLU A 271 -27.86 -58.68 -2.39
N ASN A 272 -27.91 -57.75 -1.44
CA ASN A 272 -28.97 -57.80 -0.44
C ASN A 272 -29.29 -56.48 0.27
N LYS A 273 -30.58 -56.13 0.20
CA LYS A 273 -31.44 -55.47 1.19
C LYS A 273 -30.74 -54.79 2.39
N GLY A 274 -30.54 -53.48 2.23
CA GLY A 274 -31.22 -52.46 3.04
C GLY A 274 -31.33 -52.66 4.56
N LYS A 275 -30.61 -51.84 5.31
CA LYS A 275 -30.87 -51.56 6.72
C LYS A 275 -30.94 -50.04 6.93
N ARG A 276 -32.17 -49.48 6.93
CA ARG A 276 -32.42 -48.06 7.23
C ARG A 276 -31.85 -47.72 8.62
N LYS A 277 -30.78 -46.93 8.67
CA LYS A 277 -30.40 -46.21 9.89
C LYS A 277 -31.30 -44.98 9.96
N ARG A 278 -31.90 -44.70 11.13
CA ARG A 278 -32.79 -43.55 11.29
C ARG A 278 -32.00 -42.24 11.13
N ASP A 279 -32.67 -41.31 10.47
CA ASP A 279 -32.31 -39.91 10.38
C ASP A 279 -32.30 -39.28 11.79
N ASN A 280 -31.42 -38.32 11.99
CA ASN A 280 -31.35 -37.52 13.22
C ASN A 280 -31.23 -36.06 12.82
N GLU A 281 -32.38 -35.42 12.61
CA GLU A 281 -32.51 -34.04 12.15
C GLU A 281 -32.08 -33.05 13.25
N ASP A 282 -30.83 -32.59 13.20
CA ASP A 282 -30.53 -31.16 13.35
C ASP A 282 -29.20 -30.84 12.66
N GLY A 283 -29.08 -29.64 12.10
CA GLY A 283 -27.97 -29.20 11.24
C GLY A 283 -28.29 -29.37 9.75
N THR A 284 -28.41 -28.25 9.03
CA THR A 284 -28.68 -28.19 7.59
C THR A 284 -27.49 -28.62 6.74
N ILE A 285 -27.30 -29.94 6.62
CA ILE A 285 -26.46 -30.55 5.58
C ILE A 285 -27.22 -30.39 4.26
N ALA A 286 -26.95 -29.31 3.54
CA ALA A 286 -27.43 -29.15 2.16
C ALA A 286 -26.90 -30.33 1.31
N GLU A 287 -27.78 -30.95 0.50
CA GLU A 287 -27.42 -32.10 -0.32
C GLU A 287 -26.19 -31.81 -1.17
N GLU A 288 -25.12 -32.58 -0.96
CA GLU A 288 -23.88 -32.44 -1.73
C GLU A 288 -24.16 -32.89 -3.17
N THR A 289 -24.17 -31.93 -4.11
CA THR A 289 -24.55 -32.23 -5.48
C THR A 289 -23.55 -33.21 -6.11
N THR A 290 -24.02 -34.04 -7.04
CA THR A 290 -23.13 -34.95 -7.80
C THR A 290 -21.99 -34.17 -8.46
N GLN A 291 -22.29 -32.97 -8.97
CA GLN A 291 -21.32 -32.02 -9.51
C GLN A 291 -20.26 -31.59 -8.50
N GLU A 292 -20.64 -31.31 -7.24
CA GLU A 292 -19.70 -30.97 -6.16
C GLU A 292 -18.78 -32.14 -5.82
N THR A 293 -19.31 -33.36 -5.73
CA THR A 293 -18.48 -34.56 -5.47
C THR A 293 -17.47 -34.82 -6.60
N GLU A 294 -17.87 -34.60 -7.86
CA GLU A 294 -16.98 -34.77 -9.01
C GLU A 294 -15.89 -33.69 -9.03
N ASN A 295 -16.28 -32.41 -8.85
CA ASN A 295 -15.37 -31.28 -8.78
C ASN A 295 -14.32 -31.45 -7.66
N LYS A 296 -14.75 -31.83 -6.44
CA LYS A 296 -13.84 -32.17 -5.33
C LYS A 296 -12.88 -33.32 -5.69
N THR A 297 -13.36 -34.31 -6.45
CA THR A 297 -12.55 -35.44 -6.90
C THR A 297 -11.51 -35.02 -7.95
N ARG A 298 -11.85 -34.12 -8.88
CA ARG A 298 -10.92 -33.51 -9.85
C ARG A 298 -9.82 -32.72 -9.13
N ILE A 299 -10.18 -31.85 -8.17
CA ILE A 299 -9.23 -31.08 -7.35
C ILE A 299 -8.23 -32.01 -6.66
N LYS A 300 -8.70 -33.06 -5.97
CA LYS A 300 -7.84 -34.03 -5.27
C LYS A 300 -6.84 -34.72 -6.21
N ARG A 301 -7.24 -35.09 -7.43
CA ARG A 301 -6.33 -35.67 -8.45
C ARG A 301 -5.27 -34.65 -8.89
N CYS A 302 -5.66 -33.40 -9.15
CA CYS A 302 -4.74 -32.34 -9.55
C CYS A 302 -3.69 -32.05 -8.46
N VAL A 303 -4.08 -31.97 -7.18
CA VAL A 303 -3.14 -31.80 -6.06
C VAL A 303 -2.10 -32.92 -6.01
N ILE A 304 -2.51 -34.19 -6.15
CA ILE A 304 -1.59 -35.34 -6.19
C ILE A 304 -0.61 -35.23 -7.36
N HIS A 305 -1.08 -34.82 -8.55
CA HIS A 305 -0.24 -34.64 -9.73
C HIS A 305 0.82 -33.55 -9.52
N GLN A 306 0.42 -32.35 -9.06
CA GLN A 306 1.35 -31.25 -8.84
C GLN A 306 2.34 -31.54 -7.70
N LEU A 307 1.93 -32.22 -6.62
CA LEU A 307 2.86 -32.65 -5.56
C LEU A 307 3.91 -33.65 -6.07
N THR A 308 3.49 -34.63 -6.88
CA THR A 308 4.41 -35.59 -7.51
C THR A 308 5.42 -34.87 -8.41
N LYS A 309 4.96 -33.88 -9.19
CA LYS A 309 5.79 -33.02 -10.04
C LYS A 309 6.75 -32.11 -9.27
N HIS A 310 6.41 -31.78 -8.02
CA HIS A 310 7.27 -31.05 -7.08
C HIS A 310 8.19 -31.98 -6.25
N HIS A 311 8.34 -33.26 -6.63
CA HIS A 311 9.14 -34.28 -5.96
C HIS A 311 8.65 -34.65 -4.55
N ILE A 312 7.36 -34.45 -4.26
CA ILE A 312 6.69 -34.86 -3.02
C ILE A 312 5.75 -36.04 -3.34
N PRO A 313 6.27 -37.28 -3.44
CA PRO A 313 5.45 -38.47 -3.63
C PRO A 313 4.62 -38.78 -2.36
N LYS A 314 3.66 -39.70 -2.49
CA LYS A 314 2.81 -40.19 -1.37
C LYS A 314 3.58 -40.79 -0.18
N THR A 315 4.87 -41.09 -0.34
CA THR A 315 5.77 -41.60 0.69
C THR A 315 6.53 -40.51 1.45
N HIS A 316 6.43 -39.24 1.05
CA HIS A 316 7.06 -38.12 1.76
C HIS A 316 6.31 -37.82 3.06
N PRO A 317 6.98 -37.57 4.21
CA PRO A 317 6.28 -37.35 5.48
C PRO A 317 5.29 -36.18 5.43
N GLU A 318 5.68 -35.06 4.81
CA GLU A 318 4.85 -33.86 4.68
C GLU A 318 3.70 -34.02 3.64
N PHE A 319 3.66 -35.11 2.86
CA PHE A 319 2.70 -35.26 1.77
C PHE A 319 1.26 -35.11 2.26
N LYS A 320 0.92 -35.73 3.40
CA LYS A 320 -0.43 -35.74 3.95
C LYS A 320 -0.92 -34.32 4.25
N ASP A 321 -0.10 -33.53 4.92
CA ASP A 321 -0.48 -32.24 5.47
C ASP A 321 -0.56 -31.19 4.34
N ILE A 322 0.42 -31.19 3.43
CA ILE A 322 0.40 -30.33 2.24
C ILE A 322 -0.78 -30.68 1.33
N TYR A 323 -1.08 -31.98 1.13
CA TYR A 323 -2.24 -32.43 0.36
C TYR A 323 -3.57 -31.96 0.99
N GLN A 324 -3.72 -32.09 2.31
CA GLN A 324 -4.93 -31.61 3.02
C GLN A 324 -5.08 -30.09 2.91
N HIS A 325 -4.03 -29.32 3.22
CA HIS A 325 -4.09 -27.85 3.14
C HIS A 325 -4.33 -27.34 1.71
N ALA A 326 -3.67 -27.90 0.71
CA ALA A 326 -3.89 -27.53 -0.69
C ALA A 326 -5.30 -27.94 -1.18
N SER A 327 -5.77 -29.16 -0.86
CA SER A 327 -7.10 -29.61 -1.28
C SER A 327 -8.24 -28.82 -0.62
N HIS A 328 -8.09 -28.41 0.66
CA HIS A 328 -9.07 -27.58 1.35
C HIS A 328 -9.00 -26.12 0.91
N GLY A 329 -7.81 -25.57 0.70
CA GLY A 329 -7.60 -24.21 0.21
C GLY A 329 -8.24 -23.97 -1.17
N VAL A 330 -7.99 -24.85 -2.13
CA VAL A 330 -8.58 -24.76 -3.48
C VAL A 330 -10.10 -24.96 -3.45
N ALA A 331 -10.61 -25.90 -2.65
CA ALA A 331 -12.05 -26.08 -2.49
C ALA A 331 -12.74 -24.86 -1.83
N PHE A 332 -12.08 -24.20 -0.88
CA PHE A 332 -12.58 -22.98 -0.26
C PHE A 332 -12.51 -21.76 -1.19
N ALA A 333 -11.46 -21.64 -2.01
CA ALA A 333 -11.36 -20.61 -3.04
C ALA A 333 -12.52 -20.72 -4.05
N LEU A 334 -12.82 -21.94 -4.50
CA LEU A 334 -13.85 -22.24 -5.50
C LEU A 334 -15.25 -22.50 -4.90
N ARG A 335 -15.46 -22.24 -3.61
CA ARG A 335 -16.68 -22.62 -2.85
C ARG A 335 -18.02 -22.13 -3.44
N GLY A 336 -18.00 -21.03 -4.21
CA GLY A 336 -19.17 -20.48 -4.89
C GLY A 336 -19.43 -21.05 -6.28
N GLU A 337 -18.46 -21.75 -6.88
CA GLU A 337 -18.59 -22.33 -8.22
C GLU A 337 -18.67 -23.86 -8.19
N ILE A 338 -18.05 -24.47 -7.17
CA ILE A 338 -17.89 -25.93 -7.02
C ILE A 338 -19.22 -26.69 -6.99
N LYS A 339 -20.31 -26.03 -6.59
CA LYS A 339 -21.67 -26.58 -6.51
C LYS A 339 -22.46 -26.42 -7.82
N ASP A 340 -22.24 -25.30 -8.52
CA ASP A 340 -23.13 -24.78 -9.55
C ASP A 340 -22.65 -25.09 -10.97
N ARG A 341 -21.34 -25.25 -11.18
CA ARG A 341 -20.76 -25.52 -12.51
C ARG A 341 -19.59 -26.50 -12.49
N PRO A 342 -19.33 -27.22 -13.60
CA PRO A 342 -18.05 -27.90 -13.78
C PRO A 342 -16.92 -26.86 -13.80
N ILE A 343 -15.89 -27.07 -13.00
CA ILE A 343 -14.75 -26.16 -12.90
C ILE A 343 -13.80 -26.35 -14.10
N GLU A 344 -13.36 -25.24 -14.69
CA GLU A 344 -12.36 -25.22 -15.76
C GLU A 344 -10.98 -25.71 -15.26
N GLU A 345 -10.39 -26.66 -15.99
CA GLU A 345 -9.17 -27.35 -15.58
C GLU A 345 -7.96 -26.41 -15.44
N GLN A 346 -7.83 -25.42 -16.33
CA GLN A 346 -6.72 -24.44 -16.26
C GLN A 346 -6.74 -23.60 -14.97
N ILE A 347 -7.93 -23.14 -14.56
CA ILE A 347 -8.11 -22.36 -13.32
C ILE A 347 -7.84 -23.26 -12.10
N MET A 348 -8.30 -24.51 -12.15
CA MET A 348 -8.05 -25.51 -11.11
C MET A 348 -6.54 -25.79 -10.95
N GLU A 349 -5.83 -26.04 -12.05
CA GLU A 349 -4.37 -26.24 -12.04
C GLU A 349 -3.63 -25.02 -11.50
N GLN A 350 -4.00 -23.82 -11.92
CA GLN A 350 -3.35 -22.58 -11.47
C GLN A 350 -3.53 -22.33 -9.97
N LEU A 351 -4.72 -22.60 -9.42
CA LEU A 351 -4.99 -22.50 -7.98
C LEU A 351 -4.25 -23.58 -7.19
N VAL A 352 -4.27 -24.84 -7.66
CA VAL A 352 -3.51 -25.94 -7.03
C VAL A 352 -2.01 -25.63 -7.02
N LEU A 353 -1.45 -25.18 -8.14
CA LEU A 353 -0.04 -24.81 -8.26
C LEU A 353 0.32 -23.66 -7.32
N THR A 354 -0.55 -22.65 -7.20
CA THR A 354 -0.36 -21.53 -6.26
C THR A 354 -0.37 -22.01 -4.80
N HIS A 355 -1.32 -22.87 -4.42
CA HIS A 355 -1.36 -23.46 -3.07
C HIS A 355 -0.13 -24.32 -2.78
N VAL A 356 0.23 -25.26 -3.66
CA VAL A 356 1.41 -26.11 -3.48
C VAL A 356 2.68 -25.26 -3.30
N ARG A 357 2.88 -24.24 -4.14
CA ARG A 357 4.05 -23.33 -4.05
C ARG A 357 4.19 -22.60 -2.71
N MET A 358 3.08 -22.27 -2.02
CA MET A 358 3.13 -21.63 -0.71
C MET A 358 3.68 -22.58 0.37
N TYR A 359 3.38 -23.88 0.28
CA TYR A 359 3.85 -24.87 1.25
C TYR A 359 5.23 -25.44 0.90
N THR A 360 5.54 -25.65 -0.39
CA THR A 360 6.81 -26.27 -0.82
C THR A 360 7.99 -25.30 -0.96
N GLY A 361 7.90 -24.10 -0.37
CA GLY A 361 9.05 -23.30 0.06
C GLY A 361 10.11 -22.94 -1.01
N HIS A 362 9.73 -22.76 -2.28
CA HIS A 362 10.62 -22.23 -3.33
C HIS A 362 11.97 -22.99 -3.53
N THR A 363 12.00 -24.30 -3.31
CA THR A 363 13.20 -25.17 -3.49
C THR A 363 13.83 -25.16 -4.89
N LEU A 364 13.19 -24.54 -5.89
CA LEU A 364 13.73 -24.27 -7.22
C LEU A 364 14.56 -22.97 -7.32
N ARG A 365 15.26 -22.56 -6.25
CA ARG A 365 16.15 -21.37 -6.29
C ARG A 365 17.62 -21.65 -6.65
N ASN A 366 18.09 -22.90 -6.72
CA ASN A 366 19.54 -23.16 -6.77
C ASN A 366 19.99 -24.45 -7.50
N THR A 367 19.80 -24.54 -8.82
CA THR A 367 20.42 -25.59 -9.66
C THR A 367 21.05 -25.10 -10.98
N HIS A 368 20.69 -23.92 -11.50
CA HIS A 368 21.26 -23.37 -12.75
C HIS A 368 22.57 -22.58 -12.57
N SER A 369 23.08 -22.47 -11.35
CA SER A 369 24.24 -21.67 -10.94
C SER A 369 25.58 -22.44 -10.90
N ALA A 370 25.59 -23.73 -11.24
CA ALA A 370 26.69 -24.65 -10.92
C ALA A 370 27.39 -25.31 -12.13
N SER A 371 27.28 -24.75 -13.34
CA SER A 371 27.80 -25.37 -14.57
C SER A 371 28.63 -24.45 -15.48
N ILE A 372 29.09 -23.29 -14.99
CA ILE A 372 29.91 -22.33 -15.76
C ILE A 372 31.18 -21.96 -14.98
N LEU A 373 32.09 -22.94 -14.86
CA LEU A 373 33.50 -22.79 -14.49
C LEU A 373 34.17 -24.16 -14.70
N GLY A 374 34.63 -24.46 -15.94
CA GLY A 374 34.98 -25.83 -16.32
C GLY A 374 35.61 -26.03 -17.70
N THR A 375 36.29 -25.02 -18.24
CA THR A 375 37.18 -25.09 -19.41
C THR A 375 38.30 -24.07 -19.25
#